data_AF-A0A3B1DS30-F1
#
_entry.id   AF-A0A3B1DS30-F1
#
_cell.length_a   1.000
_cell.length_b   1.000
_cell.length_c   1.000
_cell.angle_alpha   90.00
_cell.angle_beta   90.00
_cell.angle_gamma   90.00
#
_symmetry.space_group_name_H-M   'P 1'
#
loop_
_entity.id
_entity.type
_entity.pdbx_description
1 polymer ?
#
loop_
_entity_poly.entity_id
_entity_poly.type
_entity_poly.pdbx_seq_one_letter_code
_entity_poly.pdbx_strand_id
1 'polypeptide(L)'
;MDAVKTEEVIVTKEVTEEVAEQVDEAINSLHEWLLEHYLGNIAEYWVGLIAILGGTIIVAVVALLITRLIVNSIVYRIVKKTKTEWDDALVEHRMFARLAHLVPAGIIYYASNFFPLIWETCVLRFGLAYIVLVIVLVVDAILNSLVAI
;
A
#
# COMPACT_ATOMS: atom_id res chain seq x y z
N MET A 1 56.06 -47.72 -24.52
CA MET A 1 56.08 -46.97 -23.25
C MET A 1 55.36 -45.63 -23.40
N ASP A 2 55.41 -44.99 -24.58
CA ASP A 2 54.75 -43.69 -24.82
C ASP A 2 53.21 -43.74 -24.96
N ALA A 3 52.65 -44.86 -25.46
CA ALA A 3 51.20 -45.01 -25.60
C ALA A 3 50.46 -45.06 -24.24
N VAL A 4 51.02 -45.77 -23.26
CA VAL A 4 50.42 -45.93 -21.91
C VAL A 4 50.33 -44.59 -21.17
N LYS A 5 51.36 -43.74 -21.29
CA LYS A 5 51.39 -42.41 -20.67
C LYS A 5 50.40 -41.44 -21.34
N THR A 6 50.12 -41.64 -22.63
CA THR A 6 49.17 -40.81 -23.37
C THR A 6 47.73 -41.16 -22.98
N GLU A 7 47.43 -42.45 -22.82
CA GLU A 7 46.13 -42.95 -22.39
C GLU A 7 45.79 -42.52 -20.96
N GLU A 8 46.74 -42.59 -20.04
CA GLU A 8 46.57 -42.15 -18.64
C GLU A 8 46.28 -40.63 -18.53
N VAL A 9 46.91 -39.81 -19.39
CA VAL A 9 46.67 -38.36 -19.46
C VAL A 9 45.28 -38.05 -20.04
N ILE A 10 44.82 -38.81 -21.03
CA ILE A 10 43.48 -38.64 -21.62
C ILE A 10 42.40 -38.99 -20.59
N VAL A 11 42.54 -40.13 -19.91
CA VAL A 11 41.59 -40.58 -18.86
C VAL A 11 41.53 -39.56 -17.72
N THR A 12 42.67 -39.03 -17.28
CA THR A 12 42.69 -38.03 -16.21
C THR A 12 41.96 -36.75 -16.64
N LYS A 13 42.13 -36.32 -17.90
CA LYS A 13 41.45 -35.13 -18.42
C LYS A 13 39.94 -35.33 -18.53
N GLU A 14 39.50 -36.47 -19.05
CA GLU A 14 38.09 -36.83 -19.18
C GLU A 14 37.39 -36.86 -17.82
N VAL A 15 38.01 -37.49 -16.81
CA VAL A 15 37.50 -37.52 -15.44
C VAL A 15 37.43 -36.10 -14.84
N THR A 16 38.39 -35.22 -15.12
CA THR A 16 38.32 -33.84 -14.62
C THR A 16 37.23 -33.00 -15.29
N GLU A 17 36.95 -33.24 -16.58
CA GLU A 17 35.87 -32.55 -17.29
C GLU A 17 34.49 -33.04 -16.81
N GLU A 18 34.32 -34.35 -16.59
CA GLU A 18 33.09 -34.93 -16.04
C GLU A 18 32.78 -34.41 -14.62
N VAL A 19 33.80 -34.34 -13.76
CA VAL A 19 33.63 -33.80 -12.40
C VAL A 19 33.29 -32.31 -12.43
N ALA A 20 33.88 -31.53 -13.34
CA ALA A 20 33.54 -30.12 -13.50
C ALA A 20 32.08 -29.93 -13.95
N GLU A 21 31.62 -30.75 -14.90
CA GLU A 21 30.24 -30.72 -15.39
C GLU A 21 29.23 -31.07 -14.27
N GLN A 22 29.51 -32.10 -13.46
CA GLN A 22 28.66 -32.45 -12.31
C GLN A 22 28.61 -31.34 -11.25
N VAL A 23 29.72 -30.65 -11.00
CA VAL A 23 29.75 -29.52 -10.07
C VAL A 23 28.93 -28.35 -10.62
N ASP A 24 29.04 -28.06 -11.91
CA ASP A 24 28.26 -26.99 -12.55
C ASP A 24 26.75 -27.33 -12.56
N GLU A 25 26.38 -28.59 -12.81
CA GLU A 25 24.98 -29.05 -12.71
C GLU A 25 24.45 -28.94 -11.27
N ALA A 26 25.25 -29.29 -10.27
CA ALA A 26 24.89 -29.14 -8.86
C ALA A 26 24.71 -27.67 -8.46
N ILE A 27 25.57 -26.78 -8.95
CA ILE A 27 25.46 -25.33 -8.71
C ILE A 27 24.19 -24.78 -9.36
N ASN A 28 23.91 -25.16 -10.61
CA ASN A 28 22.74 -24.68 -11.35
C ASN A 28 21.43 -25.17 -10.72
N SER A 29 21.35 -26.45 -10.36
CA SER A 29 20.15 -27.00 -9.69
C SER A 29 19.91 -26.36 -8.31
N LEU A 30 20.97 -26.10 -7.53
CA LEU A 30 20.85 -25.37 -6.27
C LEU A 30 20.36 -23.93 -6.51
N HIS A 31 20.89 -23.26 -7.54
CA HIS A 31 20.49 -21.91 -7.88
C HIS A 31 19.01 -21.86 -8.28
N GLU A 32 18.55 -22.76 -9.16
CA GLU A 32 17.13 -22.86 -9.55
C GLU A 32 16.22 -23.13 -8.34
N TRP A 33 16.60 -24.08 -7.48
CA TRP A 33 15.86 -24.38 -6.26
C TRP A 33 15.75 -23.17 -5.32
N LEU A 34 16.84 -22.40 -5.15
CA LEU A 34 16.84 -21.19 -4.31
C LEU A 34 15.98 -20.08 -4.90
N LEU A 35 16.02 -19.87 -6.22
CA LEU A 35 15.19 -18.86 -6.88
C LEU A 35 13.70 -19.20 -6.74
N GLU A 36 13.33 -20.45 -6.99
CA GLU A 36 11.93 -20.88 -6.89
C GLU A 36 11.43 -20.83 -5.45
N HIS A 37 12.18 -21.42 -4.52
CA HIS A 37 11.70 -21.60 -3.15
C HIS A 37 11.81 -20.32 -2.31
N TYR A 38 12.83 -19.49 -2.50
CA TYR A 38 13.01 -18.28 -1.69
C TYR A 38 12.44 -17.04 -2.38
N LEU A 39 12.81 -16.79 -3.63
CA LEU A 39 12.35 -15.57 -4.32
C LEU A 39 10.88 -15.65 -4.76
N GLY A 40 10.36 -16.83 -5.11
CA GLY A 40 8.94 -17.01 -5.45
C GLY A 40 8.03 -16.55 -4.31
N ASN A 41 8.27 -17.06 -3.10
CA ASN A 41 7.51 -16.71 -1.90
C ASN A 41 7.59 -15.21 -1.55
N ILE A 42 8.75 -14.60 -1.74
CA ILE A 42 8.95 -13.17 -1.48
C ILE A 42 8.19 -12.33 -2.52
N ALA A 43 8.27 -12.69 -3.80
CA ALA A 43 7.58 -11.99 -4.88
C ALA A 43 6.06 -12.02 -4.69
N GLU A 44 5.49 -13.17 -4.38
CA GLU A 44 4.05 -13.31 -4.10
C GLU A 44 3.60 -12.43 -2.94
N TYR A 45 4.38 -12.39 -1.85
CA TYR A 45 4.11 -11.53 -0.70
C TYR A 45 4.07 -10.04 -1.09
N TRP A 46 5.08 -9.55 -1.81
CA TRP A 46 5.13 -8.14 -2.22
C TRP A 46 4.04 -7.78 -3.24
N VAL A 47 3.71 -8.68 -4.16
CA VAL A 47 2.61 -8.49 -5.11
C VAL A 47 1.29 -8.34 -4.37
N GLY A 48 1.00 -9.21 -3.39
CA GLY A 48 -0.18 -9.11 -2.55
C GLY A 48 -0.24 -7.79 -1.77
N LEU A 49 0.88 -7.39 -1.15
CA LEU A 49 0.96 -6.13 -0.40
C LEU A 49 0.70 -4.91 -1.29
N ILE A 50 1.30 -4.87 -2.47
CA ILE A 50 1.11 -3.77 -3.45
C ILE A 50 -0.33 -3.74 -3.95
N ALA A 51 -0.94 -4.91 -4.19
CA ALA A 51 -2.33 -4.99 -4.63
C ALA A 51 -3.30 -4.45 -3.55
N ILE A 52 -3.11 -4.82 -2.29
CA ILE A 52 -3.94 -4.34 -1.17
C ILE A 52 -3.75 -2.84 -0.95
N LEU A 53 -2.50 -2.37 -0.96
CA LEU A 53 -2.18 -0.95 -0.82
C LEU A 53 -2.77 -0.12 -1.97
N GLY A 54 -2.55 -0.55 -3.21
CA GLY A 54 -3.08 0.09 -4.41
C GLY A 54 -4.61 0.09 -4.41
N GLY A 55 -5.24 -1.04 -4.11
CA GLY A 55 -6.68 -1.15 -3.98
C GLY A 55 -7.25 -0.21 -2.91
N THR A 56 -6.61 -0.15 -1.74
CA THR A 56 -7.01 0.77 -0.65
C THR A 56 -6.95 2.23 -1.10
N ILE A 57 -5.87 2.63 -1.77
CA ILE A 57 -5.71 4.00 -2.27
C ILE A 57 -6.78 4.32 -3.32
N ILE A 58 -7.02 3.42 -4.26
CA ILE A 58 -8.04 3.59 -5.31
C ILE A 58 -9.42 3.78 -4.65
N VAL A 59 -9.80 2.90 -3.72
CA VAL A 59 -11.09 2.99 -3.02
C VAL A 59 -11.20 4.28 -2.22
N ALA A 60 -10.15 4.68 -1.51
CA ALA A 60 -10.12 5.92 -0.75
C ALA A 60 -10.27 7.16 -1.64
N VAL A 61 -9.60 7.19 -2.79
CA VAL A 61 -9.69 8.30 -3.76
C VAL A 61 -11.08 8.34 -4.40
N VAL A 62 -11.61 7.21 -4.85
CA VAL A 62 -12.95 7.14 -5.43
C VAL A 62 -13.99 7.60 -4.41
N ALA A 63 -13.89 7.13 -3.17
CA ALA A 63 -14.78 7.57 -2.11
C ALA A 63 -14.66 9.08 -1.85
N LEU A 64 -13.44 9.64 -1.80
CA LEU A 64 -13.24 11.08 -1.66
C LEU A 64 -13.90 11.88 -2.79
N LEU A 65 -13.77 11.41 -4.04
CA LEU A 65 -14.41 12.05 -5.19
C LEU A 65 -15.94 12.03 -5.04
N ILE A 66 -16.52 10.87 -4.70
CA ILE A 66 -17.95 10.73 -4.43
C ILE A 66 -18.38 11.67 -3.31
N THR A 67 -17.65 11.70 -2.19
CA THR A 67 -17.97 12.58 -1.07
C THR A 67 -17.91 14.04 -1.48
N ARG A 68 -16.92 14.48 -2.26
CA ARG A 68 -16.85 15.86 -2.77
C ARG A 68 -18.03 16.21 -3.67
N LEU A 69 -18.47 15.30 -4.55
CA LEU A 69 -19.65 15.51 -5.39
C LEU A 69 -20.91 15.69 -4.54
N ILE A 70 -21.09 14.83 -3.53
CA ILE A 70 -22.22 14.91 -2.61
C ILE A 70 -22.17 16.20 -1.79
N VAL A 71 -21.03 16.50 -1.17
CA VAL A 71 -20.83 17.70 -0.33
C VAL A 71 -21.12 18.96 -1.13
N ASN A 72 -20.58 19.12 -2.34
CA ASN A 72 -20.84 20.30 -3.17
C ASN A 72 -22.34 20.42 -3.52
N SER A 73 -23.02 19.31 -3.79
CA SER A 73 -24.46 19.30 -4.09
C SER A 73 -25.33 19.64 -2.87
N ILE A 74 -24.91 19.21 -1.68
CA ILE A 74 -25.60 19.49 -0.43
C ILE A 74 -25.37 20.94 -0.02
N VAL A 75 -24.12 21.39 0.03
CA VAL A 75 -23.74 22.76 0.40
C VAL A 75 -24.51 23.78 -0.46
N TYR A 76 -24.52 23.61 -1.78
CA TYR A 76 -25.27 24.51 -2.67
C TYR A 76 -26.77 24.56 -2.36
N ARG A 77 -27.37 23.43 -1.93
CA ARG A 77 -28.80 23.36 -1.57
C ARG A 77 -29.10 23.94 -0.20
N ILE A 78 -28.21 23.77 0.77
CA ILE A 78 -28.41 24.28 2.14
C ILE A 78 -28.28 25.81 2.12
N VAL A 79 -27.18 26.34 1.57
CA VAL A 79 -26.93 27.80 1.46
C VAL A 79 -28.07 28.52 0.74
N LYS A 80 -28.67 27.90 -0.29
CA LYS A 80 -29.78 28.51 -1.03
C LYS A 80 -31.13 28.48 -0.26
N LYS A 81 -31.26 27.63 0.77
CA LYS A 81 -32.50 27.44 1.53
C LYS A 81 -32.52 28.17 2.88
N THR A 82 -31.36 28.50 3.45
CA THR A 82 -31.23 29.10 4.77
C THR A 82 -31.01 30.62 4.66
N LYS A 83 -31.51 31.40 5.62
CA LYS A 83 -31.29 32.86 5.73
C LYS A 83 -30.50 33.20 7.01
N THR A 84 -29.75 32.24 7.53
CA THR A 84 -29.14 32.29 8.86
C THR A 84 -27.62 32.38 8.74
N GLU A 85 -27.03 33.42 9.34
CA GLU A 85 -25.59 33.75 9.28
C GLU A 85 -24.66 32.59 9.70
N TRP A 86 -25.14 31.69 10.56
CA TRP A 86 -24.40 30.53 11.05
C TRP A 86 -24.12 29.47 9.98
N ASP A 87 -24.98 29.35 8.96
CA ASP A 87 -24.79 28.39 7.86
C ASP A 87 -23.74 28.89 6.85
N ASP A 88 -23.75 30.19 6.57
CA ASP A 88 -22.77 30.83 5.69
C ASP A 88 -21.36 30.75 6.28
N ALA A 89 -21.21 30.99 7.59
CA ALA A 89 -19.92 30.88 8.29
C ALA A 89 -19.36 29.43 8.26
N LEU A 90 -20.20 28.40 8.47
CA LEU A 90 -19.76 26.99 8.44
C LEU A 90 -19.32 26.54 7.05
N VAL A 91 -19.98 27.04 6.01
CA VAL A 91 -19.62 26.79 4.61
C VAL A 91 -18.34 27.54 4.24
N GLU A 92 -18.19 28.79 4.68
CA GLU A 92 -17.02 29.63 4.44
C GLU A 92 -15.74 29.04 5.06
N HIS A 93 -15.85 28.48 6.28
CA HIS A 93 -14.74 27.77 6.93
C HIS A 93 -14.50 26.34 6.40
N ARG A 94 -15.21 25.93 5.34
CA ARG A 94 -15.04 24.66 4.63
C ARG A 94 -15.19 23.43 5.54
N MET A 95 -16.00 23.50 6.60
CA MET A 95 -16.20 22.39 7.54
C MET A 95 -16.60 21.10 6.80
N PHE A 96 -17.52 21.19 5.83
CA PHE A 96 -17.97 20.03 5.05
C PHE A 96 -16.87 19.41 4.19
N ALA A 97 -15.95 20.23 3.67
CA ALA A 97 -14.79 19.72 2.93
C ALA A 97 -13.79 19.01 3.86
N ARG A 98 -13.65 19.47 5.11
CA ARG A 98 -12.84 18.80 6.13
C ARG A 98 -13.48 17.48 6.56
N LEU A 99 -14.81 17.45 6.78
CA LEU A 99 -15.57 16.22 7.06
C LEU A 99 -15.46 15.20 5.93
N ALA A 100 -15.35 15.64 4.68
CA ALA A 100 -15.16 14.72 3.55
C ALA A 100 -13.90 13.85 3.69
N HIS A 101 -12.87 14.33 4.39
CA HIS A 101 -11.64 13.57 4.65
C HIS A 101 -11.81 12.47 5.72
N LEU A 102 -12.92 12.44 6.47
CA LEU A 102 -13.22 11.29 7.35
C LEU A 102 -13.45 10.01 6.55
N VAL A 103 -13.98 10.11 5.33
CA VAL A 103 -14.29 8.93 4.51
C VAL A 103 -13.01 8.18 4.11
N PRO A 104 -11.98 8.82 3.51
CA PRO A 104 -10.69 8.19 3.28
C PRO A 104 -10.02 7.66 4.56
N ALA A 105 -10.09 8.41 5.65
CA ALA A 105 -9.49 8.01 6.91
C ALA A 105 -10.14 6.74 7.48
N GLY A 106 -11.46 6.66 7.41
CA GLY A 106 -12.23 5.46 7.77
C GLY A 106 -11.90 4.27 6.86
N ILE A 107 -11.76 4.49 5.55
CA ILE A 107 -11.37 3.43 4.61
C ILE A 107 -10.00 2.87 4.97
N ILE A 108 -9.00 3.73 5.24
CA ILE A 108 -7.66 3.28 5.65
C ILE A 108 -7.72 2.49 6.97
N TYR A 109 -8.51 2.97 7.94
CA TYR A 109 -8.72 2.27 9.20
C TYR A 109 -9.30 0.86 8.98
N TYR A 110 -10.38 0.74 8.20
CA TYR A 110 -10.97 -0.57 7.89
C TYR A 110 -10.05 -1.45 7.04
N ALA A 111 -9.31 -0.84 6.12
CA ALA A 111 -8.38 -1.51 5.22
C ALA A 111 -7.24 -2.20 5.98
N SER A 112 -6.87 -1.69 7.17
CA SER A 112 -5.81 -2.27 8.00
C SER A 112 -5.98 -3.77 8.24
N ASN A 113 -7.22 -4.25 8.42
CA ASN A 113 -7.52 -5.67 8.64
C ASN A 113 -7.17 -6.58 7.46
N PHE A 114 -6.98 -6.01 6.26
CA PHE A 114 -6.59 -6.77 5.07
C PHE A 114 -5.07 -6.81 4.89
N PHE A 115 -4.30 -6.01 5.64
CA PHE A 115 -2.85 -6.04 5.56
C PHE A 115 -2.28 -7.24 6.34
N PRO A 116 -1.11 -7.76 5.95
CA PRO A 116 -0.41 -8.78 6.73
C PRO A 116 -0.15 -8.29 8.17
N LEU A 117 -0.11 -9.23 9.14
CA LEU A 117 0.00 -8.95 10.58
C LEU A 117 1.15 -7.98 10.95
N ILE A 118 2.28 -8.07 10.22
CA ILE A 118 3.44 -7.19 10.37
C ILE A 118 3.10 -5.71 10.11
N TRP A 119 2.20 -5.45 9.16
CA TRP A 119 1.83 -4.10 8.73
C TRP A 119 0.48 -3.62 9.30
N GLU A 120 -0.41 -4.54 9.66
CA GLU A 120 -1.74 -4.26 10.19
C GLU A 120 -1.72 -3.18 11.29
N THR A 121 -0.91 -3.37 12.33
CA THR A 121 -0.84 -2.43 13.47
C THR A 121 -0.36 -1.04 13.04
N CYS A 122 0.59 -0.97 12.10
CA CYS A 122 1.09 0.30 11.58
C CYS A 122 0.02 1.03 10.78
N VAL A 123 -0.69 0.33 9.88
CA VAL A 123 -1.76 0.91 9.05
C VAL A 123 -2.95 1.32 9.91
N LEU A 124 -3.33 0.50 10.90
CA LEU A 124 -4.38 0.82 11.87
C LEU A 124 -4.07 2.11 12.64
N ARG A 125 -2.86 2.22 13.21
CA ARG A 125 -2.43 3.41 13.97
C ARG A 125 -2.38 4.65 13.08
N PHE A 126 -1.92 4.51 11.84
CA PHE A 126 -1.93 5.60 10.88
C PHE A 126 -3.35 6.05 10.53
N GLY A 127 -4.27 5.11 10.27
CA GLY A 127 -5.68 5.39 10.03
C GLY A 127 -6.33 6.12 11.21
N LEU A 128 -6.09 5.65 12.44
CA LEU A 128 -6.58 6.31 13.66
C LEU A 128 -6.00 7.72 13.82
N ALA A 129 -4.69 7.90 13.63
CA ALA A 129 -4.06 9.21 13.70
C ALA A 129 -4.64 10.17 12.65
N TYR A 130 -4.92 9.68 11.44
CA TYR A 130 -5.55 10.46 10.40
C TYR A 130 -6.99 10.86 10.80
N ILE A 131 -7.79 9.95 11.34
CA ILE A 131 -9.14 10.26 11.86
C ILE A 131 -9.07 11.36 12.93
N VAL A 132 -8.17 11.22 13.92
CA VAL A 132 -7.99 12.22 14.98
C VAL A 132 -7.63 13.58 14.40
N LEU A 133 -6.69 13.62 13.45
CA LEU A 133 -6.29 14.86 12.78
C LEU A 133 -7.47 15.52 12.06
N VAL A 134 -8.29 14.74 11.34
CA VAL A 134 -9.49 15.27 10.67
C VAL A 134 -10.49 15.82 11.69
N ILE A 135 -10.71 15.14 12.82
CA ILE A 135 -11.60 15.62 13.88
C ILE A 135 -11.09 16.95 14.43
N VAL A 136 -9.80 17.08 14.71
CA VAL A 136 -9.19 18.34 15.17
C VAL A 136 -9.43 19.46 14.16
N LEU A 137 -9.21 19.20 12.86
CA LEU A 137 -9.47 20.17 11.80
C LEU A 137 -10.95 20.56 11.70
N VAL A 138 -11.88 19.64 11.95
CA VAL A 138 -13.32 19.93 11.94
C VAL A 138 -13.69 20.80 13.14
N VAL A 139 -13.17 20.48 14.33
CA VAL A 139 -13.38 21.29 15.55
C VAL A 139 -12.84 22.70 15.34
N ASP A 140 -11.65 22.85 14.77
CA ASP A 140 -11.08 24.16 14.41
C ASP A 140 -11.99 24.96 13.46
N ALA A 141 -12.56 24.32 12.44
CA ALA A 141 -13.48 24.99 11.52
C ALA A 141 -14.73 25.50 12.24
N ILE A 142 -15.28 24.69 13.15
CA ILE A 142 -16.46 25.05 13.93
C ILE A 142 -16.12 26.22 14.86
N LEU A 143 -15.04 26.13 15.64
CA LEU A 143 -14.65 27.20 16.58
C LEU A 143 -14.40 28.53 15.86
N ASN A 144 -13.71 28.52 14.72
CA ASN A 144 -13.48 29.72 13.92
C ASN A 144 -14.80 30.30 13.37
N SER A 145 -15.72 29.45 12.93
CA SER A 145 -17.05 29.86 12.50
C SER A 145 -17.88 30.49 13.62
N LEU A 146 -17.73 30.03 14.86
CA LEU A 146 -18.44 30.59 16.01
C LEU A 146 -17.92 31.96 16.41
N VAL A 147 -16.60 32.17 16.31
CA VAL A 147 -15.95 33.45 16.65
C VAL A 147 -16.20 34.51 15.58
N ALA A 148 -16.46 34.11 14.33
CA ALA A 148 -16.70 35.01 13.22
C ALA A 148 -18.10 35.67 13.23
N ILE A 149 -19.02 35.20 14.07
CA ILE A 149 -20.40 35.67 14.23
C ILE A 149 -20.48 36.59 15.45
#